data_AF-H1HN00-F1
#
_entry.id   AF-H1HN00-F1
#
_cell.length_a   1.000
_cell.length_b   1.000
_cell.length_c   1.000
_cell.angle_alpha   90.00
_cell.angle_beta   90.00
_cell.angle_gamma   90.00
#
_symmetry.space_group_name_H-M   'P 1'
#
loop_
_entity.id
_entity.type
_entity.pdbx_description
1 polymer ?
#
loop_
_entity_poly.entity_id
_entity_poly.type
_entity_poly.pdbx_seq_one_letter_code
_entity_poly.pdbx_strand_id
1 'polypeptide(L)'
;MNFQIFFGFIVVCYICYYLGIVAYDLMVNSKRAASEDDKAQDETVDISDEVREFTPILITRPIIKKQKAAALKRKQTSQMLMTGGIEVERLVPKVEELSQNGEQSELGGLLQDWKETSDKQQDSS
;
A
#
# COMPACT_ATOMS: atom_id res chain seq x y z
N MET A 1 8.41 45.54 -34.76
CA MET A 1 7.69 44.31 -34.35
C MET A 1 6.23 44.68 -34.20
N ASN A 2 5.32 44.17 -35.03
CA ASN A 2 3.90 44.53 -34.93
C ASN A 2 3.33 43.93 -33.64
N PHE A 3 2.82 44.77 -32.74
CA PHE A 3 2.26 44.38 -31.43
C PHE A 3 1.23 43.24 -31.54
N GLN A 4 0.46 43.22 -32.63
CA GLN A 4 -0.51 42.17 -32.94
C GLN A 4 0.12 40.77 -33.10
N ILE A 5 1.35 40.69 -33.62
CA ILE A 5 2.09 39.43 -33.77
C ILE A 5 2.59 38.95 -32.40
N PHE A 6 3.07 39.88 -31.57
CA PHE A 6 3.52 39.58 -30.21
C PHE A 6 2.36 39.09 -29.33
N PHE A 7 1.22 39.78 -29.37
CA PHE A 7 0.02 39.38 -28.65
C PHE A 7 -0.54 38.03 -29.15
N GLY A 8 -0.56 37.83 -30.48
CA GLY A 8 -0.96 36.55 -31.07
C GLY A 8 -0.08 35.38 -30.61
N PHE A 9 1.24 35.58 -30.55
CA PHE A 9 2.18 34.58 -30.07
C PHE A 9 1.91 34.19 -28.61
N ILE A 10 1.67 35.18 -27.73
CA ILE A 10 1.34 34.94 -26.31
C ILE A 10 0.06 34.11 -26.17
N VAL A 11 -1.00 34.46 -26.91
CA VAL A 11 -2.27 33.73 -26.86
C VAL A 11 -2.10 32.28 -27.35
N VAL A 12 -1.35 32.08 -28.44
CA VAL A 12 -1.07 30.74 -28.96
C VAL A 12 -0.25 29.92 -27.96
N CYS A 13 0.81 30.48 -27.37
CA CYS A 13 1.59 29.81 -26.34
C CYS A 13 0.74 29.44 -25.13
N TYR A 14 -0.18 30.31 -24.71
CA TYR A 14 -1.09 30.04 -23.60
C TYR A 14 -2.03 28.86 -23.93
N ILE A 15 -2.62 28.83 -25.13
CA ILE A 15 -3.44 27.69 -25.57
C ILE A 15 -2.61 26.39 -25.57
N CYS A 16 -1.40 26.41 -26.14
CA CYS A 16 -0.51 25.25 -26.15
C CYS A 16 -0.12 24.77 -24.75
N TYR A 17 0.05 25.68 -23.79
CA TYR A 17 0.37 25.33 -22.40
C TYR A 17 -0.75 24.48 -21.77
N TYR A 18 -2.02 24.89 -21.90
CA TYR A 18 -3.14 24.12 -21.36
C TYR A 18 -3.39 22.82 -22.13
N LEU A 19 -3.30 22.84 -23.46
CA LEU A 19 -3.44 21.62 -24.27
C LEU A 19 -2.35 20.59 -23.94
N GLY A 20 -1.11 21.05 -23.70
CA GLY A 20 -0.01 20.20 -23.28
C GLY A 20 -0.26 19.55 -21.92
N ILE A 21 -0.78 20.31 -20.95
CA ILE A 21 -1.13 19.76 -19.61
C ILE A 21 -2.22 18.70 -19.72
N VAL A 22 -3.30 18.97 -20.48
CA VAL A 22 -4.41 18.03 -20.67
C VAL A 22 -3.92 16.76 -21.39
N ALA A 23 -3.13 16.91 -22.45
CA ALA A 23 -2.56 15.78 -23.18
C ALA A 23 -1.59 14.96 -22.31
N TYR A 24 -0.77 15.63 -21.49
CA TYR A 24 0.14 14.96 -20.56
C TYR A 24 -0.63 14.14 -19.51
N ASP A 25 -1.69 14.70 -18.94
CA ASP A 25 -2.53 14.02 -17.96
C ASP A 25 -3.22 12.78 -18.57
N LEU A 26 -3.77 12.91 -19.78
CA LEU A 26 -4.32 11.78 -20.56
C LEU A 26 -3.27 10.72 -20.87
N MET A 27 -2.05 11.11 -21.25
CA MET A 27 -0.99 10.17 -21.62
C MET A 27 -0.41 9.44 -20.39
N VAL A 28 -0.26 10.13 -19.26
CA VAL A 28 0.14 9.52 -17.98
C VAL A 28 -0.96 8.57 -17.49
N ASN A 29 -2.22 8.97 -17.56
CA ASN A 29 -3.33 8.11 -17.17
C ASN A 29 -3.49 6.90 -18.11
N SER A 30 -3.27 7.08 -19.42
CA SER A 30 -3.25 5.99 -20.40
C SER A 30 -2.11 5.00 -20.15
N LYS A 31 -0.92 5.48 -19.77
CA LYS A 31 0.19 4.61 -19.36
C LYS A 31 -0.14 3.80 -18.10
N ARG A 32 -0.87 4.38 -17.14
CA ARG A 32 -1.35 3.67 -15.95
C ARG A 32 -2.38 2.59 -16.31
N ALA A 33 -3.35 2.92 -17.16
CA ALA A 33 -4.33 1.95 -17.65
C ALA A 33 -3.68 0.80 -18.44
N ALA A 34 -2.68 1.09 -19.27
CA ALA A 34 -1.92 0.07 -20.00
C ALA A 34 -1.05 -0.80 -19.06
N SER A 35 -0.49 -0.23 -17.98
CA SER A 35 0.24 -0.99 -16.96
C SER A 35 -0.67 -1.82 -16.05
N GLU A 36 -1.95 -1.45 -15.91
CA GLU A 36 -2.95 -2.24 -15.20
C GLU A 36 -3.44 -3.42 -16.06
N ASP A 37 -3.52 -3.26 -17.38
CA ASP A 37 -3.85 -4.34 -18.32
C ASP A 37 -2.71 -5.38 -18.44
N ASP A 38 -1.45 -4.94 -18.39
CA ASP A 38 -0.27 -5.83 -18.33
C ASP A 38 -0.15 -6.56 -16.98
N LYS A 39 -0.77 -6.02 -15.91
CA LYS A 39 -0.90 -6.67 -14.59
C LYS A 39 -2.19 -7.48 -14.45
N ALA A 40 -3.18 -7.28 -15.32
CA ALA A 40 -4.39 -8.09 -15.40
C ALA A 40 -4.17 -9.44 -16.11
N GLN A 41 -2.97 -9.64 -16.70
CA GLN A 41 -2.38 -10.96 -16.94
C GLN A 41 -1.68 -11.49 -15.67
N ASP A 42 -2.30 -11.36 -14.50
CA ASP A 42 -2.03 -12.28 -13.41
C ASP A 42 -2.37 -13.65 -13.98
N GLU A 43 -1.34 -14.43 -14.31
CA GLU A 43 -1.43 -15.80 -14.81
C GLU A 43 -2.60 -16.47 -14.10
N THR A 44 -3.61 -16.88 -14.87
CA THR A 44 -4.57 -17.87 -14.41
C THR A 44 -3.77 -19.13 -14.14
N VAL A 45 -3.16 -19.21 -12.96
CA VAL A 45 -2.44 -20.37 -12.49
C VAL A 45 -3.46 -21.49 -12.49
N ASP A 46 -3.30 -22.41 -13.43
CA ASP A 46 -4.19 -23.55 -13.62
C ASP A 46 -3.87 -24.60 -12.55
N ILE A 47 -4.47 -24.43 -11.35
CA ILE A 47 -4.24 -25.32 -10.19
C ILE A 47 -5.03 -26.65 -10.33
N SER A 48 -5.56 -26.95 -11.52
CA SER A 48 -6.48 -28.08 -11.73
C SER A 48 -5.77 -29.44 -11.58
N ASP A 49 -4.47 -29.51 -11.89
CA ASP A 49 -3.68 -30.74 -11.74
C ASP A 49 -3.24 -30.98 -10.28
N GLU A 50 -2.90 -29.95 -9.51
CA GLU A 50 -2.47 -30.09 -8.10
C GLU A 50 -3.63 -30.49 -7.16
N VAL A 51 -4.88 -30.15 -7.50
CA VAL A 51 -6.06 -30.54 -6.72
C VAL A 51 -6.28 -32.05 -6.72
N ARG A 52 -5.83 -32.77 -7.76
CA ARG A 52 -5.95 -34.23 -7.84
C ARG A 52 -5.05 -34.97 -6.86
N GLU A 53 -3.95 -34.36 -6.43
CA GLU A 53 -2.97 -34.99 -5.54
C GLU A 53 -3.20 -34.65 -4.06
N PHE A 54 -4.14 -33.74 -3.76
CA PHE A 54 -4.47 -33.38 -2.39
C PHE A 54 -5.17 -34.53 -1.66
N THR A 55 -4.39 -35.30 -0.90
CA THR A 55 -4.91 -36.34 0.00
C THR A 55 -5.11 -35.72 1.38
N PRO A 56 -6.35 -35.40 1.82
CA PRO A 56 -6.57 -34.76 3.12
C PRO A 56 -6.23 -35.73 4.25
N ILE A 57 -5.14 -35.45 4.97
CA ILE A 57 -4.79 -36.19 6.18
C ILE A 57 -5.64 -35.66 7.34
N LEU A 58 -6.59 -36.48 7.78
CA LEU A 58 -7.52 -36.15 8.87
C LEU A 58 -6.82 -36.34 10.22
N ILE A 59 -6.18 -35.29 10.73
CA ILE A 59 -5.50 -35.30 12.03
C ILE A 59 -6.54 -35.10 13.15
N THR A 60 -7.08 -36.20 13.67
CA THR A 60 -7.97 -36.20 14.84
C THR A 60 -7.14 -35.97 16.11
N ARG A 61 -6.93 -34.71 16.50
CA ARG A 61 -6.33 -34.38 17.80
C ARG A 61 -7.39 -34.51 18.91
N PRO A 62 -7.13 -35.24 20.01
CA PRO A 62 -8.06 -35.28 21.13
C PRO A 62 -8.20 -33.87 21.74
N ILE A 63 -9.44 -33.35 21.73
CA ILE A 63 -9.77 -32.01 22.20
C ILE A 63 -9.65 -31.96 23.72
N ILE A 64 -8.48 -31.59 24.23
CA ILE A 64 -8.34 -31.18 25.63
C ILE A 64 -9.03 -29.82 25.76
N LYS A 65 -9.97 -29.69 26.70
CA LYS A 65 -10.87 -28.53 26.90
C LYS A 65 -10.18 -27.14 26.88
N LYS A 66 -8.87 -27.07 27.12
CA LYS A 66 -8.03 -25.85 26.99
C LYS A 66 -7.88 -25.34 25.54
N GLN A 67 -8.11 -26.17 24.52
CA GLN A 67 -8.00 -25.79 23.10
C GLN A 67 -9.16 -24.94 22.58
N LYS A 68 -10.37 -25.00 23.18
CA LYS A 68 -11.50 -24.19 22.70
C LYS A 68 -11.28 -22.69 22.94
N ALA A 69 -10.70 -22.33 24.10
CA ALA A 69 -10.32 -20.95 24.39
C ALA A 69 -9.17 -20.45 23.49
N ALA A 70 -8.18 -21.31 23.22
CA ALA A 70 -7.07 -20.98 22.32
C ALA A 70 -7.49 -20.91 20.84
N ALA A 71 -8.47 -21.71 20.41
CA ALA A 71 -9.03 -21.68 19.05
C ALA A 71 -9.94 -20.46 18.84
N LEU A 72 -10.67 -20.02 19.86
CA LEU A 72 -11.45 -18.78 19.79
C LEU A 72 -10.52 -17.54 19.74
N LYS A 73 -9.47 -17.52 20.56
CA LYS A 73 -8.40 -16.52 20.49
C LYS A 73 -7.75 -16.52 19.10
N ARG A 74 -7.38 -17.69 18.55
CA ARG A 74 -6.84 -17.80 17.18
C ARG A 74 -7.82 -17.34 16.11
N LYS A 75 -9.12 -17.63 16.21
CA LYS A 75 -10.14 -17.15 15.25
C LYS A 75 -10.31 -15.63 15.30
N GLN A 76 -10.20 -15.03 16.48
CA GLN A 76 -10.25 -13.58 16.65
C GLN A 76 -8.95 -12.92 16.16
N THR A 77 -7.80 -13.55 16.42
CA THR A 77 -6.48 -13.12 15.93
C THR A 77 -6.22 -13.46 14.46
N SER A 78 -7.05 -14.29 13.80
CA SER A 78 -6.96 -14.59 12.36
C SER A 78 -7.88 -13.74 11.50
N GLN A 79 -8.85 -13.04 12.11
CA GLN A 79 -9.57 -11.94 11.44
C GLN A 79 -8.77 -10.64 11.48
N MET A 80 -7.88 -10.49 12.47
CA MET A 80 -6.74 -9.58 12.38
C MET A 80 -5.59 -10.29 11.64
N LEU A 81 -4.70 -9.55 10.99
CA LEU A 81 -3.37 -9.99 10.52
C LEU A 81 -3.28 -10.81 9.21
N MET A 82 -3.48 -10.12 8.08
CA MET A 82 -2.58 -10.24 6.91
C MET A 82 -2.07 -8.87 6.42
N THR A 83 -2.40 -7.76 7.09
CA THR A 83 -2.06 -6.40 6.64
C THR A 83 -0.99 -5.70 7.47
N GLY A 84 -0.52 -6.34 8.55
CA GLY A 84 0.35 -5.67 9.54
C GLY A 84 -0.28 -4.43 10.19
N GLY A 85 -1.58 -4.17 9.95
CA GLY A 85 -2.27 -2.98 10.42
C GLY A 85 -2.60 -3.05 11.91
N ILE A 86 -2.42 -1.92 12.59
CA ILE A 86 -2.88 -1.72 13.97
C ILE A 86 -4.33 -1.23 13.99
N GLU A 87 -5.15 -1.74 14.90
CA GLU A 87 -6.54 -1.31 15.07
C GLU A 87 -6.63 0.11 15.63
N VAL A 88 -7.64 0.88 15.23
CA VAL A 88 -7.86 2.25 15.69
C VAL A 88 -7.99 2.32 17.21
N GLU A 89 -8.69 1.37 17.84
CA GLU A 89 -8.86 1.31 19.30
C GLU A 89 -7.53 1.14 20.04
N ARG A 90 -6.52 0.53 19.39
CA ARG A 90 -5.15 0.40 19.92
C ARG A 90 -4.24 1.54 19.50
N LEU A 91 -4.54 2.21 18.39
CA LEU A 91 -3.77 3.33 17.88
C LEU A 91 -3.99 4.59 18.73
N VAL A 92 -5.24 4.90 19.09
CA VAL A 92 -5.58 6.08 19.90
C VAL A 92 -4.75 6.20 21.18
N PRO A 93 -4.67 5.17 22.06
CA PRO A 93 -3.86 5.29 23.27
C PRO A 93 -2.35 5.37 22.99
N LYS A 94 -1.86 4.73 21.91
CA LYS A 94 -0.45 4.79 21.53
C LYS A 94 -0.05 6.16 20.97
N VAL A 95 -0.94 6.85 20.27
CA VAL A 95 -0.73 8.22 19.79
C VAL A 95 -0.71 9.20 20.96
N GLU A 96 -1.56 8.99 21.95
CA GLU A 96 -1.52 9.78 23.19
C GLU A 96 -0.20 9.56 23.95
N GLU A 97 0.24 8.30 24.06
CA GLU A 97 1.53 7.95 24.64
C GLU A 97 2.70 8.57 23.86
N LEU A 98 2.63 8.62 22.52
CA LEU A 98 3.59 9.33 21.69
C LEU A 98 3.61 10.83 21.98
N SER A 99 2.44 11.44 22.19
CA SER A 99 2.35 12.88 22.54
C SER A 99 2.95 13.19 23.91
N GLN A 100 2.87 12.25 24.86
CA GLN A 100 3.33 12.46 26.24
C GLN A 100 4.79 12.06 26.44
N ASN A 101 5.19 10.91 25.86
CA ASN A 101 6.51 10.29 26.07
C ASN A 101 7.47 10.50 24.89
N GLY A 102 7.00 11.06 23.77
CA GLY A 102 7.81 11.38 22.61
C GLY A 102 8.56 10.17 22.06
N GLU A 103 9.88 10.33 21.87
CA GLU A 103 10.78 9.32 21.30
C GLU A 103 10.87 8.02 22.12
N GLN A 104 10.47 8.03 23.40
CA GLN A 104 10.50 6.84 24.26
C GLN A 104 9.26 5.93 24.09
N SER A 105 8.25 6.38 23.34
CA SER A 105 7.09 5.57 23.00
C SER A 105 7.42 4.58 21.88
N GLU A 106 6.71 3.44 21.81
CA GLU A 106 6.86 2.45 20.72
C GLU A 106 6.72 3.09 19.33
N LEU A 107 5.81 4.05 19.15
CA LEU A 107 5.64 4.79 17.89
C LEU A 107 6.78 5.79 17.64
N GLY A 108 7.39 6.31 18.70
CA GLY A 108 8.49 7.27 18.64
C GLY A 108 9.78 6.61 18.15
N GLY A 109 10.10 5.43 18.69
CA GLY A 109 11.23 4.63 18.22
C GLY A 109 11.08 4.23 16.75
N LEU A 110 9.88 3.82 16.33
CA LEU A 110 9.60 3.52 14.91
C LEU A 110 9.77 4.76 14.02
N LEU A 111 9.36 5.94 14.47
CA LEU A 111 9.54 7.19 13.71
C LEU A 111 11.04 7.52 13.54
N GLN A 112 11.85 7.24 14.55
CA GLN A 112 13.30 7.44 14.50
C GLN A 112 13.99 6.45 13.55
N ASP A 113 13.62 5.17 13.61
CA ASP A 113 14.11 4.14 12.69
C ASP A 113 13.75 4.48 11.24
N TRP A 114 12.55 5.02 11.00
CA TRP A 114 12.13 5.51 9.68
C TRP A 114 12.94 6.72 9.19
N LYS A 115 13.31 7.62 10.10
CA LYS A 115 14.15 8.78 9.76
C LYS A 115 15.57 8.33 9.40
N GLU A 116 16.16 7.43 10.19
CA GLU A 116 17.51 6.91 9.93
C GLU A 116 17.58 6.10 8.62
N THR A 117 16.56 5.31 8.32
CA THR A 117 16.48 4.57 7.05
C THR A 117 16.27 5.49 5.85
N SER A 118 15.48 6.57 5.99
CA SER A 118 15.32 7.59 4.94
C SER A 118 16.62 8.34 4.65
N ASP A 119 17.36 8.73 5.69
CA ASP A 119 18.62 9.46 5.55
C ASP A 119 19.71 8.60 4.87
N LYS A 120 19.81 7.30 5.23
CA LYS A 120 20.75 6.36 4.59
C LYS A 120 20.46 6.11 3.12
N GLN A 121 19.19 6.19 2.72
CA GLN A 121 18.79 6.00 1.33
C GLN A 121 19.17 7.19 0.45
N GLN A 122 19.33 8.38 1.03
CA GLN A 122 19.71 9.60 0.32
C GLN A 122 21.23 9.74 0.14
N ASP A 123 22.05 9.17 1.04
CA ASP A 123 23.52 9.15 0.92
C ASP A 123 24.06 8.04 -0.01
N SER A 124 23.19 7.15 -0.49
CA SER A 124 23.55 6.03 -1.39
C SER A 124 23.12 6.23 -2.86
N SER A 125 22.61 7.41 -3.23
CA SER A 125 22.33 7.84 -4.62
C SER A 125 23.23 9.00 -5.02
#